data_AF-A0A923SJN5-F1
#
_entry.id   AF-A0A923SJN5-F1
#
_cell.length_a   1.000
_cell.length_b   1.000
_cell.length_c   1.000
_cell.angle_alpha   90.00
_cell.angle_beta   90.00
_cell.angle_gamma   90.00
#
_symmetry.space_group_name_H-M   'P 1'
#
loop_
_entity.id
_entity.type
_entity.pdbx_description
1 polymer ?
#
loop_
_entity_poly.entity_id
_entity_poly.type
_entity_poly.pdbx_seq_one_letter_code
_entity_poly.pdbx_strand_id
1 'polypeptide(L)'
;MKFPQSLHLIEEFKKSENYLLLKDIESIRRSFKIFNGNYSDLKAALWEHNIRSVDNTLWESKEVRWDLQDNIIRLLFNFCSAAAALVPHTRNHRDRLYMQADLIYDEYEKKLDKSFRNNALHHFVIGLRNFISHDKLPVVISIRKHDGRIASTSFNLVKSSLEVESDDWKSKAKEFLSYQQNYINVEELVDKYFLPVKELHNWYSHRQLQHHKTIYAQVISEKKILLKLATEDRITTALPFNKEDIEREEQLLMLL
;
A
#
# COMPACT_ATOMS: atom_id res chain seq x y z
N MET A 1 -6.24 15.57 44.94
CA MET A 1 -7.08 15.51 43.73
C MET A 1 -7.23 14.03 43.38
N LYS A 2 -8.43 13.44 43.47
CA LYS A 2 -8.61 12.01 43.10
C LYS A 2 -8.52 11.91 41.58
N PHE A 3 -7.61 11.09 41.08
CA PHE A 3 -7.55 10.77 39.65
C PHE A 3 -8.91 10.18 39.21
N PRO A 4 -9.48 10.62 38.08
CA PRO A 4 -10.74 10.04 37.58
C PRO A 4 -10.57 8.54 37.39
N GLN A 5 -11.49 7.74 37.94
CA GLN A 5 -11.47 6.28 37.80
C GLN A 5 -11.51 5.85 36.32
N SER A 6 -12.16 6.65 35.48
CA SER A 6 -12.17 6.49 34.02
C SER A 6 -10.77 6.52 33.39
N LEU A 7 -9.84 7.34 33.89
CA LEU A 7 -8.49 7.40 33.35
C LEU A 7 -7.73 6.09 33.60
N HIS A 8 -7.91 5.49 34.78
CA HIS A 8 -7.31 4.19 35.09
C HIS A 8 -7.84 3.09 34.16
N LEU A 9 -9.16 3.03 33.95
CA LEU A 9 -9.79 2.09 33.03
C LEU A 9 -9.33 2.28 31.58
N ILE A 10 -9.11 3.52 31.14
CA ILE A 10 -8.55 3.83 29.81
C ILE A 10 -7.13 3.28 29.67
N GLU A 11 -6.29 3.44 30.70
CA GLU A 11 -4.92 2.94 30.68
C GLU A 11 -4.85 1.40 30.76
N GLU A 12 -5.77 0.76 31.50
CA GLU A 12 -5.91 -0.70 31.49
C GLU A 12 -6.37 -1.21 30.12
N PHE A 13 -7.37 -0.56 29.52
CA PHE A 13 -7.85 -0.90 28.17
C PHE A 13 -6.75 -0.80 27.12
N LYS A 14 -5.91 0.24 27.17
CA LYS A 14 -4.77 0.39 26.25
C LYS A 14 -3.75 -0.74 26.35
N LYS A 15 -3.72 -1.46 27.48
CA LYS A 15 -2.81 -2.58 27.75
C LYS A 15 -3.48 -3.94 27.60
N SER A 16 -4.80 -3.99 27.34
CA SER A 16 -5.51 -5.26 27.21
C SER A 16 -5.04 -6.01 25.97
N GLU A 17 -4.93 -7.34 26.08
CA GLU A 17 -4.48 -8.21 24.99
C GLU A 17 -5.35 -8.03 23.74
N ASN A 18 -6.68 -7.95 23.93
CA ASN A 18 -7.64 -7.73 22.85
C ASN A 18 -7.40 -6.40 22.13
N TYR A 19 -7.19 -5.30 22.86
CA TYR A 19 -6.93 -4.00 22.22
C TYR A 19 -5.60 -4.01 21.48
N LEU A 20 -4.54 -4.55 22.09
CA LEU A 20 -3.21 -4.65 21.48
C LEU A 20 -3.24 -5.51 20.20
N LEU A 21 -3.94 -6.64 20.21
CA LEU A 21 -4.17 -7.46 19.02
C LEU A 21 -4.82 -6.67 17.89
N LEU A 22 -5.89 -5.91 18.17
CA LEU A 22 -6.55 -5.11 17.13
C LEU A 22 -5.68 -3.95 16.62
N LYS A 23 -4.83 -3.39 17.48
CA LYS A 23 -3.84 -2.37 17.09
C LYS A 23 -2.77 -2.94 16.16
N ASP A 24 -2.32 -4.15 16.44
CA ASP A 24 -1.43 -4.91 15.57
C ASP A 24 -2.07 -5.15 14.20
N ILE A 25 -3.31 -5.62 14.15
CA ILE A 25 -4.05 -5.82 12.88
C ILE A 25 -4.19 -4.48 12.11
N GLU A 26 -4.53 -3.39 12.79
CA GLU A 26 -4.63 -2.07 12.15
C GLU A 26 -3.28 -1.54 11.65
N SER A 27 -2.15 -1.95 12.24
CA SER A 27 -0.81 -1.55 11.78
C SER A 27 -0.55 -1.98 10.33
N ILE A 28 -0.99 -3.18 9.94
CA ILE A 28 -0.88 -3.66 8.55
C ILE A 28 -1.79 -2.89 7.62
N ARG A 29 -3.03 -2.59 8.06
CA ARG A 29 -3.95 -1.75 7.30
C ARG A 29 -3.38 -0.36 7.06
N ARG A 30 -2.67 0.22 8.04
CA ARG A 30 -1.95 1.48 7.90
C ARG A 30 -0.81 1.39 6.87
N SER A 31 -0.01 0.32 6.88
CA SER A 31 1.02 0.14 5.85
C SER A 31 0.43 -0.05 4.46
N PHE A 32 -0.68 -0.77 4.33
CA PHE A 32 -1.38 -0.86 3.05
C PHE A 32 -1.94 0.50 2.61
N LYS A 33 -2.48 1.32 3.53
CA LYS A 33 -2.90 2.71 3.23
C LYS A 33 -1.75 3.56 2.70
N ILE A 34 -0.54 3.42 3.25
CA ILE A 34 0.66 4.10 2.73
C ILE A 34 0.95 3.66 1.29
N PHE A 35 0.97 2.35 1.02
CA PHE A 35 1.16 1.84 -0.34
C PHE A 35 0.09 2.35 -1.31
N ASN A 36 -1.19 2.31 -0.90
CA ASN A 36 -2.31 2.82 -1.69
C ASN A 36 -2.23 4.33 -1.94
N GLY A 37 -1.79 5.12 -0.95
CA GLY A 37 -1.56 6.56 -1.13
C GLY A 37 -0.49 6.83 -2.18
N ASN A 38 0.66 6.15 -2.10
CA ASN A 38 1.72 6.30 -3.10
C ASN A 38 1.30 5.90 -4.52
N TYR A 39 0.44 4.88 -4.65
CA TYR A 39 -0.17 4.55 -5.92
C TYR A 39 -1.05 5.68 -6.45
N SER A 40 -1.96 6.21 -5.62
CA SER A 40 -2.86 7.31 -6.00
C SER A 40 -2.08 8.58 -6.40
N ASP A 41 -1.05 8.94 -5.63
CA ASP A 41 -0.22 10.11 -5.91
C ASP A 41 0.54 9.97 -7.24
N LEU A 42 1.10 8.79 -7.49
CA LEU A 42 1.76 8.50 -8.78
C LEU A 42 0.78 8.55 -9.95
N LYS A 43 -0.43 8.01 -9.79
CA LYS A 43 -1.49 8.08 -10.81
C LYS A 43 -1.92 9.52 -11.09
N ALA A 44 -2.02 10.36 -10.05
CA ALA A 44 -2.32 11.77 -10.21
C ALA A 44 -1.22 12.50 -11.01
N ALA A 45 0.06 12.21 -10.73
CA ALA A 45 1.17 12.80 -11.48
C ALA A 45 1.22 12.34 -12.95
N LEU A 46 0.94 11.05 -13.21
CA LEU A 46 0.83 10.52 -14.58
C LEU A 46 -0.37 11.14 -15.33
N TRP A 47 -1.48 11.39 -14.63
CA TRP A 47 -2.62 12.10 -15.20
C TRP A 47 -2.30 13.55 -15.52
N GLU A 48 -1.60 14.27 -14.63
CA GLU A 48 -1.11 15.62 -14.93
C GLU A 48 -0.18 15.61 -16.15
N HIS A 49 0.75 14.67 -16.24
CA HIS A 49 1.63 14.51 -17.41
C HIS A 49 0.84 14.36 -18.72
N ASN A 50 -0.25 13.59 -18.71
CA ASN A 50 -1.14 13.46 -19.86
C ASN A 50 -1.86 14.77 -20.21
N ILE A 51 -2.34 15.53 -19.22
CA ILE A 51 -2.94 16.87 -19.45
C ILE A 51 -1.95 17.82 -20.11
N ARG A 52 -0.73 17.89 -19.54
CA ARG A 52 0.35 18.75 -20.05
C ARG A 52 0.83 18.32 -21.43
N SER A 53 0.64 17.05 -21.77
CA SER A 53 0.79 16.64 -23.15
C SER A 53 -0.33 17.20 -24.02
N VAL A 54 -1.60 17.07 -23.64
CA VAL A 54 -2.73 17.53 -24.46
C VAL A 54 -2.67 19.03 -24.76
N ASP A 55 -2.27 19.86 -23.80
CA ASP A 55 -2.12 21.32 -23.99
C ASP A 55 -0.78 21.74 -24.64
N ASN A 56 0.01 20.78 -25.13
CA ASN A 56 1.35 20.92 -25.70
C ASN A 56 2.45 21.43 -24.75
N THR A 57 2.17 21.83 -23.52
CA THR A 57 3.16 22.42 -22.60
C THR A 57 4.31 21.47 -22.29
N LEU A 58 4.04 20.18 -22.18
CA LEU A 58 5.05 19.12 -22.00
C LEU A 58 6.12 19.13 -23.11
N TRP A 59 5.73 19.47 -24.35
CA TRP A 59 6.57 19.37 -25.54
C TRP A 59 7.29 20.69 -25.85
N GLU A 60 6.71 21.81 -25.45
CA GLU A 60 7.23 23.15 -25.71
C GLU A 60 8.13 23.68 -24.59
N SER A 61 7.84 23.33 -23.33
CA SER A 61 8.67 23.72 -22.19
C SER A 61 9.52 22.54 -21.70
N LYS A 62 10.83 22.80 -21.63
CA LYS A 62 11.80 21.85 -21.09
C LYS A 62 11.68 21.75 -19.57
N GLU A 63 11.45 22.88 -18.91
CA GLU A 63 11.33 23.04 -17.46
C GLU A 63 10.12 22.25 -16.95
N VAL A 64 8.94 22.46 -17.54
CA VAL A 64 7.72 21.70 -17.20
C VAL A 64 7.93 20.20 -17.37
N ARG A 65 8.61 19.79 -18.45
CA ARG A 65 8.89 18.37 -18.71
C ARG A 65 9.82 17.77 -17.66
N TRP A 66 10.85 18.50 -17.26
CA TRP A 66 11.79 18.06 -16.23
C TRP A 66 11.13 17.96 -14.86
N ASP A 67 10.35 18.97 -14.47
CA ASP A 67 9.63 18.96 -13.19
C ASP A 67 8.66 17.78 -13.09
N LEU A 68 7.93 17.48 -14.18
CA LEU A 68 7.05 16.32 -14.25
C LEU A 68 7.83 15.00 -14.20
N GLN A 69 8.94 14.89 -14.92
CA GLN A 69 9.79 13.70 -14.92
C GLN A 69 10.34 13.41 -13.52
N ASP A 70 10.90 14.43 -12.85
CA ASP A 70 11.45 14.30 -11.50
C ASP A 70 10.36 13.93 -10.50
N ASN A 71 9.18 14.57 -10.60
CA ASN A 71 8.06 14.25 -9.73
C ASN A 71 7.56 12.81 -9.92
N ILE A 72 7.41 12.34 -11.17
CA ILE A 72 6.99 10.97 -11.46
C ILE A 72 8.03 9.95 -10.99
N ILE A 73 9.33 10.20 -11.21
CA ILE A 73 10.40 9.31 -10.74
C ILE A 73 10.41 9.22 -9.22
N ARG A 74 10.29 10.36 -8.51
CA ARG A 74 10.18 10.40 -7.04
C ARG A 74 8.98 9.59 -6.53
N LEU A 75 7.82 9.73 -7.17
CA LEU A 75 6.62 8.99 -6.78
C LEU A 75 6.70 7.50 -7.15
N LEU A 76 7.36 7.14 -8.25
CA LEU A 76 7.66 5.76 -8.62
C LEU A 76 8.59 5.10 -7.59
N PHE A 77 9.62 5.82 -7.15
CA PHE A 77 10.49 5.39 -6.05
C PHE A 77 9.68 5.11 -4.78
N ASN A 78 8.80 6.03 -4.39
CA ASN A 78 7.98 5.88 -3.19
C ASN A 78 7.02 4.68 -3.31
N PHE A 79 6.38 4.50 -4.47
CA PHE A 79 5.52 3.34 -4.75
C PHE A 79 6.28 2.02 -4.60
N CYS A 80 7.45 1.90 -5.24
CA CYS A 80 8.27 0.70 -5.19
C CYS A 80 8.80 0.44 -3.77
N SER A 81 9.18 1.49 -3.05
CA SER A 81 9.64 1.42 -1.65
C SER A 81 8.52 0.97 -0.71
N ALA A 82 7.32 1.53 -0.85
CA ALA A 82 6.15 1.14 -0.07
C ALA A 82 5.75 -0.33 -0.37
N ALA A 83 5.80 -0.75 -1.64
CA ALA A 83 5.58 -2.15 -2.01
C ALA A 83 6.58 -3.09 -1.34
N ALA A 84 7.87 -2.74 -1.38
CA ALA A 84 8.94 -3.54 -0.79
C ALA A 84 8.86 -3.60 0.75
N ALA A 85 8.39 -2.55 1.41
CA ALA A 85 8.19 -2.52 2.86
C ALA A 85 6.95 -3.29 3.32
N LEU A 86 5.88 -3.29 2.51
CA LEU A 86 4.61 -3.96 2.83
C LEU A 86 4.77 -5.48 2.95
N VAL A 87 5.60 -6.09 2.11
CA VAL A 87 5.87 -7.54 2.10
C VAL A 87 6.38 -8.05 3.45
N PRO A 88 7.55 -7.60 3.95
CA PRO A 88 8.07 -8.08 5.24
C PRO A 88 7.19 -7.65 6.41
N HIS A 89 6.56 -6.47 6.37
CA HIS A 89 5.67 -6.06 7.46
C HIS A 89 4.49 -7.03 7.60
N THR A 90 3.84 -7.39 6.48
CA THR A 90 2.71 -8.33 6.48
C THR A 90 3.13 -9.74 6.88
N ARG A 91 4.29 -10.20 6.40
CA ARG A 91 4.86 -11.50 6.77
C ARG A 91 5.13 -11.58 8.27
N ASN A 92 5.89 -10.63 8.81
CA ASN A 92 6.26 -10.60 10.22
C ASN A 92 5.03 -10.49 11.12
N HIS A 93 4.03 -9.71 10.70
CA HIS A 93 2.77 -9.62 11.42
C HIS A 93 2.00 -10.95 11.42
N ARG A 94 1.89 -11.63 10.27
CA ARG A 94 1.26 -12.95 10.21
C ARG A 94 1.98 -13.94 11.13
N ASP A 95 3.31 -14.03 11.03
CA ASP A 95 4.12 -14.98 11.81
C ASP A 95 4.06 -14.69 13.32
N ARG A 96 3.79 -13.43 13.72
CA ARG A 96 3.58 -13.05 15.12
C ARG A 96 2.19 -13.42 15.64
N LEU A 97 1.14 -13.26 14.82
CA LEU A 97 -0.24 -13.43 15.27
C LEU A 97 -0.81 -14.83 15.09
N TYR A 98 -0.28 -15.58 14.12
CA TYR A 98 -0.87 -16.84 13.70
C TYR A 98 0.20 -17.93 13.65
N MET A 99 -0.08 -19.04 14.30
CA MET A 99 0.72 -20.25 14.19
C MET A 99 0.50 -20.89 12.81
N GLN A 100 1.46 -21.69 12.35
CA GLN A 100 1.33 -22.40 11.06
C GLN A 100 0.13 -23.35 11.02
N ALA A 101 -0.32 -23.85 12.17
CA ALA A 101 -1.51 -24.71 12.27
C ALA A 101 -2.83 -23.93 12.13
N ASP A 102 -2.81 -22.59 12.20
CA ASP A 102 -4.01 -21.79 12.09
C ASP A 102 -4.48 -21.72 10.63
N LEU A 103 -5.77 -21.99 10.39
CA LEU A 103 -6.34 -21.99 9.05
C LEU A 103 -6.09 -20.68 8.26
N ILE A 104 -6.09 -19.53 8.94
CA ILE A 104 -5.81 -18.22 8.32
C ILE A 104 -4.37 -18.11 7.81
N TYR A 105 -3.42 -18.79 8.45
CA TYR A 105 -2.02 -18.85 8.02
C TYR A 105 -1.93 -19.55 6.66
N ASP A 106 -2.50 -20.75 6.56
CA ASP A 106 -2.51 -21.56 5.34
C ASP A 106 -3.22 -20.86 4.18
N GLU A 107 -4.36 -20.23 4.44
CA GLU A 107 -5.09 -19.47 3.42
C GLU A 107 -4.28 -18.29 2.89
N TYR A 108 -3.55 -17.60 3.77
CA TYR A 108 -2.68 -16.50 3.38
C TYR A 108 -1.53 -16.99 2.49
N GLU A 109 -0.82 -18.05 2.91
CA GLU A 109 0.28 -18.62 2.12
C GLU A 109 -0.18 -19.07 0.74
N LYS A 110 -1.34 -19.75 0.64
CA LYS A 110 -1.91 -20.15 -0.66
C LYS A 110 -2.17 -18.96 -1.59
N LYS A 111 -2.65 -17.83 -1.05
CA LYS A 111 -2.87 -16.62 -1.86
C LYS A 111 -1.57 -15.93 -2.24
N LEU A 112 -0.61 -15.87 -1.33
CA LEU A 112 0.73 -15.34 -1.60
C LEU A 112 1.40 -16.13 -2.72
N ASP A 113 1.36 -17.46 -2.64
CA ASP A 113 1.98 -18.36 -3.61
C ASP A 113 1.35 -18.23 -5.00
N LYS A 114 0.01 -18.18 -5.05
CA LYS A 114 -0.74 -17.99 -6.29
C LYS A 114 -0.41 -16.66 -6.99
N SER A 115 -0.25 -15.58 -6.22
CA SER A 115 -0.20 -14.24 -6.79
C SER A 115 1.21 -13.64 -6.92
N PHE A 116 2.17 -14.06 -6.09
CA PHE A 116 3.44 -13.33 -5.94
C PHE A 116 4.70 -14.20 -6.00
N ARG A 117 4.73 -15.42 -5.43
CA ARG A 117 5.99 -16.19 -5.26
C ARG A 117 6.77 -16.36 -6.56
N ASN A 118 6.08 -16.73 -7.64
CA ASN A 118 6.66 -16.94 -8.97
C ASN A 118 6.28 -15.84 -9.99
N ASN A 119 5.77 -14.70 -9.51
CA ASN A 119 5.28 -13.64 -10.38
C ASN A 119 6.43 -12.73 -10.84
N ALA A 120 6.75 -12.77 -12.14
CA ALA A 120 7.85 -12.00 -12.73
C ALA A 120 7.71 -10.48 -12.50
N LEU A 121 6.48 -9.94 -12.59
CA LEU A 121 6.21 -8.52 -12.33
C LEU A 121 6.49 -8.14 -10.87
N HIS A 122 6.14 -8.99 -9.90
CA HIS A 122 6.46 -8.73 -8.50
C HIS A 122 7.97 -8.63 -8.28
N HIS A 123 8.73 -9.61 -8.78
CA HIS A 123 10.19 -9.58 -8.69
C HIS A 123 10.78 -8.38 -9.43
N PHE A 124 10.18 -7.97 -10.55
CA PHE A 124 10.56 -6.74 -11.25
C PHE A 124 10.34 -5.48 -10.42
N VAL A 125 9.17 -5.29 -9.78
CA VAL A 125 8.91 -4.10 -8.95
C VAL A 125 9.86 -4.02 -7.76
N ILE A 126 10.18 -5.16 -7.13
CA ILE A 126 11.18 -5.21 -6.05
C ILE A 126 12.59 -4.93 -6.59
N GLY A 127 12.94 -5.46 -7.76
CA GLY A 127 14.20 -5.17 -8.44
C GLY A 127 14.33 -3.69 -8.82
N LEU A 128 13.27 -3.10 -9.36
CA LEU A 128 13.19 -1.69 -9.72
C LEU A 128 13.38 -0.80 -8.49
N ARG A 129 12.79 -1.18 -7.33
CA ARG A 129 13.08 -0.49 -6.06
C ARG A 129 14.58 -0.47 -5.78
N ASN A 130 15.23 -1.64 -5.82
CA ASN A 130 16.65 -1.75 -5.50
C ASN A 130 17.50 -0.93 -6.48
N PHE A 131 17.20 -1.00 -7.77
CA PHE A 131 17.87 -0.24 -8.81
C PHE A 131 17.80 1.27 -8.55
N ILE A 132 16.60 1.80 -8.28
CA ILE A 132 16.42 3.23 -7.98
C ILE A 132 17.10 3.62 -6.65
N SER A 133 17.09 2.73 -5.66
CA SER A 133 17.66 2.98 -4.33
C SER A 133 19.19 2.93 -4.28
N HIS A 134 19.83 2.07 -5.07
CA HIS A 134 21.22 1.68 -4.86
C HIS A 134 22.11 1.92 -6.08
N ASP A 135 21.55 1.98 -7.28
CA ASP A 135 22.34 2.01 -8.51
C ASP A 135 22.20 3.37 -9.21
N LYS A 136 21.04 3.63 -9.81
CA LYS A 136 20.79 4.84 -10.59
C LYS A 136 19.30 5.09 -10.83
N LEU A 137 18.98 6.29 -11.29
CA LEU A 137 17.64 6.59 -11.79
C LEU A 137 17.44 5.96 -13.18
N PRO A 138 16.24 5.39 -13.45
CA PRO A 138 15.94 4.84 -14.76
C PRO A 138 15.87 5.95 -15.79
N VAL A 139 16.32 5.67 -17.02
CA VAL A 139 16.09 6.61 -18.12
C VAL A 139 14.61 6.57 -18.47
N VAL A 140 13.99 7.74 -18.52
CA VAL A 140 12.56 7.91 -18.80
C VAL A 140 12.33 8.67 -20.11
N ILE A 141 11.22 8.38 -20.78
CA ILE A 141 10.81 9.07 -21.98
C ILE A 141 9.30 9.24 -22.05
N SER A 142 8.86 10.40 -22.54
CA SER A 142 7.46 10.64 -22.91
C SER A 142 7.26 10.30 -24.38
N ILE A 143 6.28 9.46 -24.69
CA ILE A 143 5.95 9.06 -26.06
C ILE A 143 4.55 9.53 -26.38
N ARG A 144 4.42 10.38 -27.40
CA ARG A 144 3.14 10.75 -28.01
C ARG A 144 2.91 9.89 -29.25
N LYS A 145 1.80 9.15 -29.27
CA LYS A 145 1.34 8.39 -30.43
C LYS A 145 0.14 9.09 -31.05
N HIS A 146 0.15 9.21 -32.38
CA HIS A 146 -0.99 9.69 -33.14
C HIS A 146 -1.60 8.51 -33.90
N ASP A 147 -2.86 8.19 -33.62
CA ASP A 147 -3.63 7.16 -34.34
C ASP A 147 -4.58 7.75 -35.41
N GLY A 148 -4.33 9.01 -35.80
CA GLY A 148 -5.12 9.74 -36.79
C GLY A 148 -6.34 10.46 -36.24
N ARG A 149 -6.79 10.18 -35.00
CA ARG A 149 -7.90 10.91 -34.35
C ARG A 149 -7.63 11.33 -32.91
N ILE A 150 -6.82 10.57 -32.18
CA ILE A 150 -6.50 10.80 -30.77
C ILE A 150 -4.98 10.78 -30.61
N ALA A 151 -4.45 11.81 -29.96
CA ALA A 151 -3.08 11.78 -29.47
C ALA A 151 -3.10 11.08 -28.09
N SER A 152 -2.46 9.92 -27.97
CA SER A 152 -2.22 9.30 -26.67
C SER A 152 -0.79 9.60 -26.23
N THR A 153 -0.62 9.86 -24.94
CA THR A 153 0.71 10.09 -24.35
C THR A 153 0.96 9.05 -23.27
N SER A 154 2.22 8.64 -23.14
CA SER A 154 2.65 7.69 -22.13
C SER A 154 3.99 8.12 -21.55
N PHE A 155 4.16 7.87 -20.26
CA PHE A 155 5.43 7.99 -19.56
C PHE A 155 6.06 6.61 -19.43
N ASN A 156 7.28 6.44 -19.93
CA ASN A 156 7.88 5.13 -20.10
C ASN A 156 9.29 5.06 -19.52
N LEU A 157 9.64 3.90 -18.95
CA LEU A 157 11.03 3.53 -18.67
C LEU A 157 11.67 2.98 -19.94
N VAL A 158 12.93 3.33 -20.19
CA VAL A 158 13.72 2.78 -21.30
C VAL A 158 14.36 1.47 -20.86
N LYS A 159 13.94 0.35 -21.47
CA LYS A 159 14.37 -1.00 -21.09
C LYS A 159 15.89 -1.16 -21.10
N SER A 160 16.57 -0.67 -22.13
CA SER A 160 18.04 -0.78 -22.23
C SER A 160 18.77 -0.12 -21.06
N SER A 161 18.21 0.94 -20.47
CA SER A 161 18.81 1.58 -19.28
C SER A 161 18.76 0.70 -18.02
N LEU A 162 17.81 -0.24 -17.98
CA LEU A 162 17.63 -1.20 -16.89
C LEU A 162 18.48 -2.46 -17.10
N GLU A 163 18.70 -2.87 -18.35
CA GLU A 163 19.45 -4.07 -18.71
C GLU A 163 20.97 -3.94 -18.54
N VAL A 164 21.51 -2.73 -18.63
CA VAL A 164 22.97 -2.50 -18.48
C VAL A 164 23.47 -2.94 -17.10
N GLU A 165 22.63 -2.91 -16.06
CA GLU A 165 22.97 -3.33 -14.70
C GLU A 165 22.33 -4.68 -14.34
N SER A 166 22.12 -5.56 -15.33
CA SER A 166 21.30 -6.76 -15.13
C SER A 166 21.83 -7.70 -14.04
N ASP A 167 23.09 -7.63 -13.64
CA ASP A 167 23.69 -8.62 -12.72
C ASP A 167 23.01 -8.69 -11.35
N ASP A 168 22.49 -7.57 -10.83
CA ASP A 168 21.76 -7.52 -9.56
C ASP A 168 20.27 -7.88 -9.67
N TRP A 169 19.76 -8.02 -10.89
CA TRP A 169 18.38 -8.43 -11.11
C TRP A 169 18.23 -9.93 -10.85
N LYS A 170 17.25 -10.29 -10.00
CA LYS A 170 16.86 -11.70 -9.83
C LYS A 170 16.35 -12.29 -11.15
N SER A 171 16.52 -13.60 -11.32
CA SER A 171 16.13 -14.32 -12.55
C SER A 171 14.68 -14.02 -13.01
N LYS A 172 13.73 -13.97 -12.08
CA LYS A 172 12.32 -13.63 -12.38
C LYS A 172 12.11 -12.18 -12.82
N ALA A 173 12.94 -11.27 -12.35
CA ALA A 173 12.88 -9.87 -12.76
C ALA A 173 13.50 -9.70 -14.17
N LYS A 174 14.57 -10.44 -14.47
CA LYS A 174 15.11 -10.58 -15.84
C LYS A 174 14.10 -11.20 -16.81
N GLU A 175 13.36 -12.22 -16.36
CA GLU A 175 12.27 -12.82 -17.13
C GLU A 175 11.22 -11.76 -17.51
N PHE A 176 10.76 -10.94 -16.57
CA PHE A 176 9.83 -9.85 -16.87
C PHE A 176 10.39 -8.89 -17.93
N LEU A 177 11.64 -8.44 -17.77
CA LEU A 177 12.31 -7.54 -18.71
C LEU A 177 12.41 -8.14 -20.11
N SER A 178 12.69 -9.45 -20.23
CA SER A 178 12.82 -10.12 -21.52
C SER A 178 11.53 -10.06 -22.36
N TYR A 179 10.36 -10.08 -21.72
CA TYR A 179 9.06 -9.96 -22.38
C TYR A 179 8.64 -8.52 -22.69
N GLN A 180 9.32 -7.51 -22.13
CA GLN A 180 9.04 -6.12 -22.44
C GLN A 180 9.63 -5.71 -23.78
N GLN A 181 8.93 -4.80 -24.46
CA GLN A 181 9.45 -4.06 -25.60
C GLN A 181 10.52 -3.04 -25.13
N ASN A 182 10.99 -2.18 -26.03
CA ASN A 182 12.00 -1.15 -25.71
C ASN A 182 11.57 -0.17 -24.61
N TYR A 183 10.26 -0.02 -24.39
CA TYR A 183 9.66 0.92 -23.47
C TYR A 183 8.67 0.21 -22.55
N ILE A 184 8.75 0.52 -21.25
CA ILE A 184 7.84 -0.01 -20.23
C ILE A 184 6.94 1.14 -19.79
N ASN A 185 5.65 1.05 -20.11
CA ASN A 185 4.66 2.04 -19.69
C ASN A 185 4.51 2.01 -18.16
N VAL A 186 4.85 3.11 -17.49
CA VAL A 186 4.82 3.21 -16.02
C VAL A 186 3.40 3.07 -15.48
N GLU A 187 2.42 3.66 -16.15
CA GLU A 187 1.02 3.59 -15.72
C GLU A 187 0.51 2.14 -15.73
N GLU A 188 0.71 1.44 -16.83
CA GLU A 188 0.32 0.02 -16.93
C GLU A 188 1.08 -0.86 -15.94
N LEU A 189 2.37 -0.60 -15.74
CA LEU A 189 3.20 -1.33 -14.80
C LEU A 189 2.63 -1.24 -13.38
N VAL A 190 2.33 -0.03 -12.91
CA VAL A 190 1.86 0.18 -11.54
C VAL A 190 0.42 -0.30 -11.36
N ASP A 191 -0.45 -0.15 -12.35
CA ASP A 191 -1.82 -0.68 -12.31
C ASP A 191 -1.82 -2.21 -12.20
N LYS A 192 -1.05 -2.88 -13.07
CA LYS A 192 -0.93 -4.34 -13.08
C LYS A 192 -0.35 -4.91 -11.78
N TYR A 193 0.55 -4.18 -11.12
CA TYR A 193 1.10 -4.61 -9.84
C TYR A 193 0.18 -4.28 -8.66
N PHE A 194 -0.41 -3.09 -8.65
CA PHE A 194 -1.24 -2.61 -7.56
C PHE A 194 -2.48 -3.47 -7.33
N LEU A 195 -3.15 -3.89 -8.41
CA LEU A 195 -4.42 -4.60 -8.31
C LEU A 195 -4.33 -5.91 -7.51
N PRO A 196 -3.43 -6.86 -7.82
CA PRO A 196 -3.27 -8.07 -7.02
C PRO A 196 -2.87 -7.81 -5.55
N VAL A 197 -2.08 -6.75 -5.30
CA VAL A 197 -1.69 -6.38 -3.93
C VAL A 197 -2.91 -5.87 -3.15
N LYS A 198 -3.71 -5.00 -3.77
CA LYS A 198 -4.96 -4.52 -3.21
C LYS A 198 -5.93 -5.66 -2.92
N GLU A 199 -6.09 -6.59 -3.85
CA GLU A 199 -6.94 -7.76 -3.66
C GLU A 199 -6.48 -8.63 -2.49
N LEU A 200 -5.18 -8.93 -2.38
CA LEU A 200 -4.62 -9.69 -1.26
C LEU A 200 -4.90 -8.99 0.07
N HIS A 201 -4.63 -7.68 0.17
CA HIS A 201 -4.78 -6.95 1.43
C HIS A 201 -6.23 -6.71 1.83
N ASN A 202 -7.13 -6.49 0.87
CA ASN A 202 -8.57 -6.43 1.13
C ASN A 202 -9.10 -7.76 1.63
N TRP A 203 -8.74 -8.85 0.96
CA TRP A 203 -9.10 -10.19 1.40
C TRP A 203 -8.55 -10.48 2.80
N TYR A 204 -7.26 -10.20 3.04
CA TYR A 204 -6.63 -10.50 4.32
C TYR A 204 -7.28 -9.71 5.46
N SER A 205 -7.53 -8.42 5.25
CA SER A 205 -8.22 -7.56 6.22
C SER A 205 -9.61 -8.09 6.59
N HIS A 206 -10.38 -8.55 5.60
CA HIS A 206 -11.69 -9.16 5.81
C HIS A 206 -11.57 -10.50 6.53
N ARG A 207 -10.61 -11.33 6.14
CA ARG A 207 -10.39 -12.64 6.75
C ARG A 207 -9.95 -12.56 8.21
N GLN A 208 -9.14 -11.56 8.56
CA GLN A 208 -8.77 -11.25 9.94
C GLN A 208 -9.97 -10.78 10.76
N LEU A 209 -10.85 -9.96 10.17
CA LEU A 209 -12.10 -9.54 10.83
C LEU A 209 -13.00 -10.74 11.12
N GLN A 210 -13.14 -11.68 10.18
CA GLN A 210 -13.90 -12.92 10.38
C GLN A 210 -13.29 -13.79 11.48
N HIS A 211 -11.96 -13.97 11.45
CA HIS A 211 -11.25 -14.80 12.41
C HIS A 211 -11.35 -14.25 13.84
N HIS A 212 -11.29 -12.92 13.99
CA HIS A 212 -11.30 -12.23 15.29
C HIS A 212 -12.66 -11.58 15.61
N LYS A 213 -13.77 -12.02 15.00
CA LYS A 213 -15.09 -11.35 15.08
C LYS A 213 -15.55 -11.10 16.51
N THR A 214 -15.37 -12.08 17.40
CA THR A 214 -15.75 -11.98 18.82
C THR A 214 -14.91 -10.95 19.58
N ILE A 215 -13.59 -10.92 19.32
CA ILE A 215 -12.67 -9.94 19.92
C ILE A 215 -13.02 -8.52 19.46
N TYR A 216 -13.30 -8.33 18.17
CA TYR A 216 -13.76 -7.05 17.64
C TYR A 216 -15.05 -6.58 18.34
N ALA A 217 -16.06 -7.45 18.48
CA ALA A 217 -17.31 -7.11 19.16
C ALA A 217 -17.10 -6.74 20.63
N GLN A 218 -16.23 -7.46 21.34
CA GLN A 218 -15.88 -7.17 22.72
C GLN A 218 -15.21 -5.80 22.85
N VAL A 219 -14.16 -5.53 22.06
CA VAL A 219 -13.43 -4.26 22.11
C VAL A 219 -14.34 -3.09 21.78
N ILE A 220 -15.25 -3.22 20.83
CA ILE A 220 -16.23 -2.17 20.51
C ILE A 220 -17.14 -1.88 21.71
N SER A 221 -17.62 -2.91 22.40
CA SER A 221 -18.43 -2.76 23.61
C SER A 221 -17.66 -2.01 24.70
N GLU A 222 -16.40 -2.40 24.94
CA GLU A 222 -15.51 -1.73 25.90
C GLU A 222 -15.28 -0.25 25.51
N LYS A 223 -15.02 0.03 24.23
CA LYS A 223 -14.86 1.40 23.72
C LYS A 223 -16.09 2.27 23.99
N LYS A 224 -17.31 1.74 23.82
CA LYS A 224 -18.56 2.46 24.10
C LYS A 224 -18.69 2.83 25.57
N ILE A 225 -18.37 1.89 26.47
CA ILE A 225 -18.40 2.12 27.92
C ILE A 225 -17.39 3.21 28.29
N LEU A 226 -16.15 3.10 27.80
CA LEU A 226 -15.09 4.07 28.07
C LEU A 226 -15.41 5.46 27.50
N LEU A 227 -16.01 5.55 26.31
CA LEU A 227 -16.41 6.83 25.73
C LEU A 227 -17.45 7.55 26.59
N LYS A 228 -18.43 6.81 27.11
CA LYS A 228 -19.44 7.33 28.03
C LYS A 228 -18.78 7.88 29.31
N LEU A 229 -17.97 7.06 29.98
CA LEU A 229 -17.28 7.45 31.22
C LEU A 229 -16.34 8.65 31.01
N ALA A 230 -15.57 8.66 29.92
CA ALA A 230 -14.65 9.77 29.62
C ALA A 230 -15.38 11.08 29.31
N THR A 231 -16.59 11.01 28.76
CA THR A 231 -17.42 12.20 28.50
C THR A 231 -18.00 12.74 29.80
N GLU A 232 -18.47 11.87 30.70
CA GLU A 232 -18.93 12.24 32.05
C GLU A 232 -17.81 12.92 32.86
N ASP A 233 -16.59 12.38 32.79
CA ASP A 233 -15.42 12.91 33.48
C ASP A 233 -14.69 14.04 32.72
N ARG A 234 -15.15 14.41 31.52
CA ARG A 234 -14.56 15.44 30.64
C ARG A 234 -13.07 15.20 30.28
N ILE A 235 -12.70 13.95 30.06
CA ILE A 235 -11.34 13.52 29.70
C ILE A 235 -11.27 12.78 28.35
N THR A 236 -12.15 13.11 27.40
CA THR A 236 -12.22 12.43 26.09
C THR A 236 -10.91 12.47 25.30
N THR A 237 -10.04 13.45 25.54
CA THR A 237 -8.70 13.53 24.94
C THR A 237 -7.75 12.40 25.35
N ALA A 238 -8.06 11.68 26.42
CA ALA A 238 -7.27 10.51 26.86
C ALA A 238 -7.59 9.24 26.07
N LEU A 239 -8.71 9.21 25.33
CA LEU A 239 -9.14 8.05 24.54
C LEU A 239 -8.31 7.94 23.25
N PRO A 240 -7.89 6.72 22.86
CA PRO A 240 -7.19 6.50 21.60
C PRO A 240 -8.14 6.30 20.40
N PHE A 241 -9.41 6.67 20.55
CA PHE A 241 -10.49 6.52 19.56
C PHE A 241 -11.58 7.57 19.82
N ASN A 242 -12.42 7.81 18.83
CA ASN A 242 -13.60 8.66 18.95
C ASN A 242 -14.90 7.90 18.59
N LYS A 243 -16.03 8.61 18.56
CA LYS A 243 -17.35 8.04 18.22
C LYS A 243 -17.39 7.50 16.78
N GLU A 244 -16.82 8.21 15.83
CA GLU A 244 -16.78 7.83 14.41
C GLU A 244 -15.96 6.55 14.19
N ASP A 245 -14.88 6.36 14.95
CA ASP A 245 -14.09 5.12 14.91
C ASP A 245 -14.94 3.92 15.34
N ILE A 246 -15.73 4.05 16.42
CA ILE A 246 -16.64 3.01 16.91
C ILE A 246 -17.70 2.69 15.84
N GLU A 247 -18.36 3.72 15.31
CA GLU A 247 -19.43 3.55 14.30
C GLU A 247 -18.90 2.86 13.04
N ARG A 248 -17.70 3.22 12.57
CA ARG A 248 -17.06 2.58 11.42
C ARG A 248 -16.75 1.11 11.70
N GLU A 249 -16.20 0.79 12.87
CA GLU A 249 -15.86 -0.59 13.25
C GLU A 249 -17.12 -1.45 13.39
N GLU A 250 -18.22 -0.89 13.90
CA GLU A 250 -19.52 -1.57 13.98
C GLU A 250 -20.11 -1.86 12.60
N GLN A 251 -20.09 -0.88 11.70
CA GLN A 251 -20.54 -1.09 10.32
C GLN A 251 -19.74 -2.20 9.65
N LEU A 252 -18.42 -2.25 9.84
CA LEU A 252 -17.58 -3.31 9.30
C LEU A 252 -17.96 -4.69 9.85
N LEU A 253 -18.27 -4.80 11.14
CA LEU A 253 -18.74 -6.05 11.74
C LEU A 253 -20.12 -6.49 11.26
N MET A 254 -21.03 -5.56 10.96
CA MET A 254 -22.36 -5.88 10.43
C MET A 254 -22.32 -6.43 9.00
N LEU A 255 -21.25 -6.17 8.26
CA LEU A 255 -21.03 -6.68 6.90
C LEU A 255 -20.42 -8.10 6.88
N LEU A 256 -20.22 -8.74 8.04
CA LEU A 256 -19.75 -10.12 8.21
C LEU A 256 -20.86 -11.12 8.47
#